data_AF-A0A8B6GT51-F1
#
_entry.id   AF-A0A8B6GT51-F1
#
_cell.length_a   1.000
_cell.length_b   1.000
_cell.length_c   1.000
_cell.angle_alpha   90.00
_cell.angle_beta   90.00
_cell.angle_gamma   90.00
#
_symmetry.space_group_name_H-M   'P 1'
#
loop_
_entity.id
_entity.type
_entity.pdbx_description
1 polymer ?
#
loop_
_entity_poly.entity_id
_entity_poly.type
_entity_poly.pdbx_seq_one_letter_code
_entity_poly.pdbx_strand_id
1 'polypeptide(L)'
;MESLTPTQLKKLKEHKYSATGTSLVEPYMQIFWRWLVEQIPTTWAPNTLTVVGLILNIATSTLLFMYSPDGKSEAPRFVYLLCAIGLFLYQSLDAIDGKQARRTNTSSPLGELFDHGCDSVSTGKIL
;
A
#
# COMPACT_ATOMS: atom_id res chain seq x y z
N MET A 1 -15.80 25.13 -2.17
CA MET A 1 -14.88 24.47 -3.13
C MET A 1 -13.84 25.53 -3.50
N GLU A 2 -12.82 25.66 -2.67
CA GLU A 2 -11.80 26.71 -2.83
C GLU A 2 -10.81 26.26 -3.91
N SER A 3 -10.78 26.98 -5.03
CA SER A 3 -9.94 26.64 -6.18
C SER A 3 -8.47 26.91 -5.86
N LEU A 4 -7.65 25.86 -5.85
CA LEU A 4 -6.20 25.93 -5.65
C LEU A 4 -5.57 26.93 -6.63
N THR A 5 -4.75 27.83 -6.10
CA THR A 5 -4.07 28.87 -6.89
C THR A 5 -3.07 28.23 -7.87
N PRO A 6 -2.85 28.79 -9.07
CA PRO A 6 -1.94 28.22 -10.08
C PRO A 6 -0.52 27.98 -9.55
N THR A 7 -0.09 28.78 -8.57
CA THR A 7 1.20 28.67 -7.89
C THR A 7 1.30 27.43 -7.00
N GLN A 8 0.21 27.04 -6.32
CA GLN A 8 0.16 25.81 -5.53
C GLN A 8 0.10 24.58 -6.42
N LEU A 9 -0.64 24.65 -7.53
CA LEU A 9 -0.67 23.60 -8.56
C LEU A 9 0.71 23.35 -9.17
N LYS A 10 1.48 24.43 -9.41
CA LYS A 10 2.86 24.32 -9.93
C LYS A 10 3.82 23.72 -8.89
N LYS A 11 3.70 24.10 -7.62
CA LYS A 11 4.46 23.50 -6.51
C LYS A 11 4.14 22.02 -6.30
N LEU A 12 2.88 21.61 -6.44
CA LEU A 12 2.48 20.19 -6.41
C LEU A 12 3.06 19.41 -7.58
N LYS A 13 3.08 20.00 -8.78
CA LYS A 13 3.67 19.38 -9.99
C LYS A 13 5.21 19.26 -9.90
N GLU A 14 5.86 20.17 -9.18
CA GLU A 14 7.30 20.16 -8.91
C GLU A 14 7.69 19.36 -7.66
N HIS A 15 6.71 18.95 -6.83
CA HIS A 15 6.94 18.13 -5.65
C HIS A 15 7.29 16.69 -6.06
N LYS A 16 8.56 16.47 -6.40
CA LYS A 16 9.14 15.13 -6.44
C LYS A 16 9.06 14.55 -5.03
N TYR A 17 8.24 13.52 -4.85
CA TYR A 17 8.13 12.78 -3.60
C TYR A 17 9.52 12.26 -3.19
N SER A 18 10.20 13.04 -2.36
CA SER A 18 11.49 12.72 -1.74
C SER A 18 11.24 12.46 -0.27
N ALA A 19 10.37 11.49 0.03
CA ALA A 19 10.37 10.85 1.32
C ALA A 19 11.63 9.97 1.38
N THR A 20 12.77 10.60 1.59
CA THR A 20 14.01 9.90 1.96
C THR A 20 13.87 9.62 3.44
N GLY A 21 13.18 8.53 3.79
CA GLY A 21 13.05 8.12 5.18
C GLY A 21 14.43 7.81 5.74
N THR A 22 14.71 8.33 6.93
CA THR A 22 15.98 8.19 7.66
C THR A 22 16.06 6.86 8.42
N SER A 23 15.45 5.78 7.90
CA SER A 23 15.43 4.49 8.58
C SER A 23 16.60 3.60 8.15
N LEU A 24 17.31 3.00 9.11
CA LEU A 24 18.50 2.16 8.87
C LEU A 24 18.23 0.98 7.92
N VAL A 25 17.00 0.49 7.90
CA VAL A 25 16.57 -0.70 7.12
C VAL A 25 16.08 -0.31 5.72
N GLU A 26 15.75 0.97 5.52
CA GLU A 26 15.16 1.45 4.29
C GLU A 26 16.08 1.31 3.05
N PRO A 27 17.40 1.57 3.10
CA PRO A 27 18.28 1.34 1.96
C PRO A 27 18.23 -0.10 1.45
N TYR A 28 18.20 -1.07 2.37
CA TYR A 28 18.12 -2.50 2.05
C TYR A 28 16.76 -2.86 1.44
N MET A 29 15.67 -2.37 2.03
CA MET A 29 14.32 -2.60 1.50
C MET A 29 14.12 -1.95 0.15
N GLN A 30 14.73 -0.79 -0.11
CA GLN A 30 14.68 -0.16 -1.43
C GLN A 30 15.45 -0.95 -2.50
N ILE A 31 16.52 -1.65 -2.15
CA ILE A 31 17.18 -2.60 -3.09
C ILE A 31 16.22 -3.76 -3.38
N PHE A 32 15.64 -4.36 -2.34
CA PHE A 32 14.67 -5.44 -2.46
C PHE A 32 13.46 -5.05 -3.32
N TRP A 33 12.83 -3.90 -3.06
CA TRP A 33 11.66 -3.42 -3.79
C TRP A 33 11.97 -3.03 -5.24
N ARG A 34 13.18 -2.53 -5.52
CA ARG A 34 13.63 -2.26 -6.91
C ARG A 34 13.79 -3.55 -7.69
N TRP A 35 14.44 -4.55 -7.10
CA TRP A 35 14.52 -5.87 -7.71
C TRP A 35 13.13 -6.50 -7.88
N LEU A 36 12.25 -6.39 -6.88
CA LEU A 36 10.92 -6.98 -6.88
C LEU A 36 10.03 -6.37 -7.97
N VAL A 37 10.04 -5.05 -8.14
CA VAL A 37 9.24 -4.39 -9.17
C VAL A 37 9.69 -4.82 -10.56
N GLU A 38 10.99 -5.02 -10.79
CA GLU A 38 11.54 -5.51 -12.07
C GLU A 38 11.03 -6.90 -12.46
N GLN A 39 10.69 -7.75 -11.48
CA GLN A 39 10.06 -9.06 -11.74
C GLN A 39 8.62 -8.95 -12.26
N ILE A 40 7.98 -7.78 -12.09
CA ILE A 40 6.60 -7.55 -12.51
C ILE A 40 6.55 -7.03 -13.95
N PRO A 41 5.79 -7.68 -14.84
CA PRO A 41 5.60 -7.20 -16.20
C PRO A 41 4.98 -5.80 -16.22
N THR A 42 5.43 -4.94 -17.13
CA THR A 42 4.88 -3.58 -17.30
C THR A 42 3.45 -3.56 -17.83
N THR A 43 2.90 -4.71 -18.25
CA THR A 43 1.50 -4.88 -18.63
C THR A 43 0.57 -4.89 -17.41
N TRP A 44 1.09 -5.15 -16.21
CA TRP A 44 0.29 -5.16 -15.00
C TRP A 44 0.11 -3.73 -14.48
N ALA A 45 -1.15 -3.32 -14.33
CA ALA A 45 -1.47 -2.03 -13.77
C ALA A 45 -1.00 -1.94 -12.30
N PRO A 46 -0.47 -0.79 -11.84
CA PRO A 46 -0.04 -0.60 -10.46
C PRO A 46 -1.13 -0.96 -9.44
N ASN A 47 -2.35 -0.50 -9.71
CA ASN A 47 -3.55 -0.75 -8.90
C ASN A 47 -3.83 -2.25 -8.69
N THR A 48 -3.45 -3.10 -9.65
CA THR A 48 -3.64 -4.55 -9.52
C THR A 48 -2.77 -5.11 -8.40
N LEU A 49 -1.56 -4.57 -8.19
CA LEU A 49 -0.65 -5.02 -7.15
C LEU A 49 -1.20 -4.72 -5.76
N THR A 50 -1.70 -3.51 -5.57
CA THR A 50 -2.32 -3.07 -4.31
C THR A 50 -3.57 -3.89 -4.00
N VAL A 51 -4.43 -4.13 -5.00
CA VAL A 51 -5.66 -4.93 -4.83
C VAL A 51 -5.33 -6.38 -4.50
N VAL A 52 -4.35 -7.00 -5.18
CA VAL A 52 -3.90 -8.36 -4.87
C VAL A 52 -3.36 -8.45 -3.45
N GLY A 53 -2.54 -7.49 -3.03
CA GLY A 53 -2.04 -7.43 -1.66
C GLY A 53 -3.17 -7.33 -0.64
N LEU A 54 -4.15 -6.45 -0.89
CA LEU A 54 -5.28 -6.25 0.01
C LEU A 54 -6.15 -7.50 0.13
N ILE A 55 -6.42 -8.19 -0.98
CA ILE A 55 -7.18 -9.45 -0.98
C ILE A 55 -6.45 -10.53 -0.18
N LEU A 56 -5.13 -10.66 -0.34
CA LEU A 56 -4.33 -11.61 0.43
C LEU A 56 -4.34 -11.29 1.93
N ASN A 57 -4.27 -10.00 2.29
CA ASN A 57 -4.33 -9.56 3.67
C ASN A 57 -5.69 -9.83 4.32
N ILE A 58 -6.78 -9.52 3.60
CA ILE A 58 -8.14 -9.81 4.06
C ILE A 58 -8.32 -11.32 4.20
N ALA A 59 -7.91 -12.11 3.21
CA ALA A 59 -8.04 -13.56 3.25
C ALA A 59 -7.32 -14.18 4.45
N THR A 60 -6.08 -13.78 4.71
CA THR A 60 -5.30 -14.28 5.86
C THR A 60 -5.87 -13.81 7.20
N SER A 61 -6.33 -12.57 7.28
CA SER A 61 -6.97 -12.02 8.48
C SER A 61 -8.32 -12.67 8.79
N THR A 62 -9.15 -12.92 7.77
CA THR A 62 -10.40 -13.67 7.91
C THR A 62 -10.12 -15.10 8.35
N LEU A 63 -9.08 -15.75 7.81
CA LEU A 63 -8.65 -17.08 8.24
C LEU A 63 -8.33 -17.10 9.74
N LEU A 64 -7.55 -16.13 10.22
CA LEU A 64 -7.24 -15.99 11.64
C LEU A 64 -8.50 -15.79 12.48
N PHE A 65 -9.42 -14.93 12.03
CA PHE A 65 -10.69 -14.67 12.71
C PHE A 65 -11.60 -15.90 12.77
N MET A 66 -11.60 -16.73 11.72
CA MET A 66 -12.37 -17.99 11.69
C MET A 66 -11.82 -19.03 12.67
N TYR A 67 -10.49 -19.08 12.87
CA TYR A 67 -9.86 -20.01 13.81
C TYR A 67 -9.88 -19.51 15.26
N SER A 68 -9.87 -18.20 15.48
CA SER A 68 -9.90 -17.60 16.81
C SER A 68 -10.81 -16.36 16.83
N PRO A 69 -12.15 -16.55 16.77
CA PRO A 69 -13.09 -15.42 16.77
C PRO A 69 -13.07 -14.65 18.09
N ASP A 70 -12.72 -15.30 19.20
CA ASP A 70 -12.62 -14.69 20.54
C ASP A 70 -11.21 -14.19 20.89
N GLY A 71 -10.20 -14.40 20.02
CA GLY A 71 -8.79 -14.07 20.29
C GLY A 71 -8.15 -14.83 21.48
N LYS A 72 -8.91 -15.70 22.14
CA LYS A 72 -8.51 -16.49 23.32
C LYS A 72 -8.14 -17.93 22.97
N SER A 73 -8.66 -18.45 21.87
CA SER A 73 -8.34 -19.79 21.36
C SER A 73 -7.04 -19.71 20.57
N GLU A 74 -6.04 -20.52 20.91
CA GLU A 74 -4.81 -20.57 20.14
C GLU A 74 -5.12 -21.05 18.71
N ALA A 75 -4.93 -20.18 17.73
CA ALA A 75 -5.00 -20.59 16.33
C ALA A 75 -3.78 -21.48 16.01
N PRO A 76 -3.88 -22.39 15.04
CA PRO A 76 -2.73 -23.18 14.63
C PRO A 76 -1.55 -22.28 14.22
N ARG A 77 -0.32 -22.66 14.61
CA ARG A 77 0.90 -21.88 14.35
C ARG A 77 1.08 -21.48 12.87
N PHE A 78 0.62 -22.32 11.94
CA PHE A 78 0.69 -22.02 10.52
C PHE A 78 -0.20 -20.83 10.12
N VAL A 79 -1.30 -20.57 10.82
CA VAL A 79 -2.20 -19.43 10.55
C VAL A 79 -1.51 -18.11 10.89
N TYR A 80 -0.80 -18.04 12.03
CA TYR A 80 0.02 -16.88 12.36
C TYR A 80 1.15 -16.65 11.35
N LEU A 81 1.79 -17.73 10.89
CA LEU A 81 2.81 -17.65 9.84
C LEU A 81 2.22 -17.13 8.52
N LEU A 82 1.04 -17.61 8.13
CA LEU A 82 0.32 -17.13 6.94
C LEU A 82 -0.06 -15.65 7.06
N CYS A 83 -0.52 -15.19 8.24
CA CYS A 83 -0.77 -13.77 8.49
C CYS A 83 0.50 -12.93 8.38
N ALA A 84 1.61 -13.38 8.97
CA ALA A 84 2.89 -12.67 8.89
C ALA A 84 3.39 -12.56 7.44
N ILE A 85 3.30 -13.65 6.68
CA ILE A 85 3.62 -13.66 5.24
C ILE A 85 2.66 -12.77 4.46
N GLY A 86 1.36 -12.84 4.74
CA GLY A 86 0.34 -12.02 4.08
C GLY A 86 0.53 -10.53 4.30
N LEU A 87 0.85 -10.12 5.53
CA LEU A 87 1.22 -8.74 5.88
C LEU A 87 2.50 -8.30 5.17
N PHE A 88 3.52 -9.16 5.15
CA PHE A 88 4.78 -8.87 4.47
C PHE A 88 4.60 -8.71 2.95
N LEU A 89 3.79 -9.57 2.33
CA LEU A 89 3.45 -9.46 0.91
C LEU A 89 2.62 -8.21 0.64
N TYR A 90 1.62 -7.91 1.47
CA TYR A 90 0.82 -6.69 1.37
C TYR A 90 1.70 -5.43 1.38
N GLN A 91 2.56 -5.27 2.39
CA GLN A 91 3.45 -4.09 2.45
C GLN A 91 4.42 -4.05 1.26
N SER A 92 4.86 -5.20 0.77
CA SER A 92 5.83 -5.27 -0.33
C SER A 92 5.17 -4.90 -1.66
N LEU A 93 3.94 -5.33 -1.89
CA LEU A 93 3.14 -5.00 -3.07
C LEU A 93 2.74 -3.51 -3.08
N ASP A 94 2.36 -2.96 -1.92
CA ASP A 94 2.10 -1.54 -1.73
C ASP A 94 3.38 -0.70 -2.01
N ALA A 95 4.54 -1.11 -1.46
CA ALA A 95 5.78 -0.39 -1.66
C ALA A 95 6.28 -0.37 -3.12
N ILE A 96 5.88 -1.35 -3.96
CA ILE A 96 6.25 -1.41 -5.37
C ILE A 96 5.19 -0.83 -6.31
N ASP A 97 3.95 -0.63 -5.89
CA ASP A 97 2.90 -0.12 -6.77
C ASP A 97 3.24 1.29 -7.28
N GLY A 98 3.75 2.18 -6.43
CA GLY A 98 4.17 3.52 -6.80
C GLY A 98 5.45 3.51 -7.65
N LYS A 99 6.30 2.50 -7.48
CA LYS A 99 7.47 2.27 -8.34
C LYS A 99 7.03 1.79 -9.73
N GLN A 100 6.02 0.93 -9.79
CA GLN A 100 5.45 0.44 -11.04
C GLN A 100 4.72 1.56 -11.77
N ALA A 101 3.93 2.38 -11.07
CA ALA A 101 3.25 3.55 -11.63
C ALA A 101 4.22 4.53 -12.31
N ARG A 102 5.39 4.76 -11.68
CA ARG A 102 6.47 5.55 -12.29
C ARG A 102 7.08 4.87 -13.51
N ARG A 103 7.25 3.53 -13.51
CA ARG A 103 7.75 2.78 -14.67
C ARG A 103 6.78 2.78 -15.85
N THR A 104 5.47 2.72 -15.59
CA THR A 104 4.43 2.67 -16.62
C THR A 104 3.94 4.06 -17.04
N ASN A 105 4.49 5.14 -16.48
CA ASN A 105 4.01 6.52 -16.66
C ASN A 105 2.50 6.68 -16.40
N THR A 106 1.95 5.85 -15.53
CA THR A 106 0.55 5.93 -15.10
C THR A 106 0.53 6.64 -13.75
N SER A 107 -0.33 7.64 -13.58
CA SER A 107 -0.77 8.02 -12.24
C SER A 107 -1.41 6.79 -11.58
N SER A 108 -1.32 6.63 -10.26
CA SER A 108 -1.99 5.55 -9.53
C SER A 108 -3.32 6.07 -9.00
N PRO A 109 -4.48 5.77 -9.63
CA PRO A 109 -5.80 6.15 -9.14
C PRO A 109 -6.09 5.66 -7.72
N LEU A 110 -5.47 4.56 -7.30
CA LEU A 110 -5.70 4.02 -5.95
C LEU A 110 -5.04 4.88 -4.86
N GLY A 111 -3.92 5.53 -5.15
CA GLY A 111 -3.30 6.49 -4.23
C GLY A 111 -4.21 7.69 -3.97
N GLU A 112 -4.81 8.24 -5.03
CA GLU A 112 -5.84 9.28 -4.90
C GLU A 112 -7.12 8.76 -4.23
N LEU A 113 -7.53 7.51 -4.49
CA LEU A 113 -8.72 6.90 -3.87
C LEU A 113 -8.53 6.63 -2.37
N PHE A 114 -7.34 6.22 -1.94
CA PHE A 114 -7.01 6.02 -0.52
C PHE A 114 -6.87 7.36 0.22
N ASP A 115 -6.24 8.36 -0.40
CA ASP A 115 -6.16 9.73 0.15
C ASP A 115 -7.59 10.31 0.32
N HIS A 116 -8.43 10.18 -0.72
CA HIS A 116 -9.84 10.56 -0.63
C HIS A 116 -10.66 9.71 0.35
N GLY A 117 -10.37 8.41 0.48
CA GLY A 117 -11.02 7.51 1.43
C GLY A 117 -10.68 7.89 2.88
N CYS A 118 -9.42 8.18 3.15
CA CYS A 118 -8.96 8.72 4.44
C CYS A 118 -9.56 10.09 4.74
N ASP A 119 -9.68 10.99 3.75
CA ASP A 119 -10.36 12.28 3.90
C ASP A 119 -11.86 12.13 4.20
N SER A 120 -12.52 11.16 3.55
CA SER A 120 -13.95 10.85 3.76
C SER A 120 -14.21 10.25 5.14
N VAL A 121 -13.29 9.42 5.64
CA VAL A 121 -13.39 8.81 6.99
C VAL A 121 -13.03 9.82 8.09
N SER A 122 -12.07 10.74 7.87
CA SER A 122 -11.73 11.77 8.85
C SER A 122 -12.88 12.77 9.07
N THR A 123 -13.67 13.03 8.04
CA THR A 123 -14.86 13.88 8.10
C THR A 123 -16.05 13.21 8.82
N GLY A 124 -15.99 11.89 9.07
CA GLY A 124 -17.06 11.10 9.67
C GLY A 124 -17.09 11.01 11.21
N LYS A 125 -16.24 11.76 11.94
CA LYS A 125 -16.18 11.75 13.42
C LYS A 125 -16.17 13.16 14.05
N ILE A 126 -17.15 13.99 13.70
CA ILE A 126 -17.62 15.08 14.58
C ILE A 126 -19.15 14.99 14.68
N LEU A 127 -19.62 14.08 15.52
CA LEU A 127 -20.89 14.14 16.25
C LEU A 127 -20.64 13.55 17.65
#